data_AF-A0A251XNG1-F1
#
_entry.id   AF-A0A251XNG1-F1
#
_cell.length_a   1.000
_cell.length_b   1.000
_cell.length_c   1.000
_cell.angle_alpha   90.00
_cell.angle_beta   90.00
_cell.angle_gamma   90.00
#
_symmetry.space_group_name_H-M   'P 1'
#
loop_
_entity.id
_entity.type
_entity.pdbx_description
1 polymer ?
#
loop_
_entity_poly.entity_id
_entity_poly.type
_entity_poly.pdbx_seq_one_letter_code
_entity_poly.pdbx_strand_id
1 'polypeptide(L)'
;MGIRVPRVEGYAALKMRAWIDRSPDHEEKDADDLALALHWYLEDPDVLTRAWEEGERLDEADGDVTLVIASLLGSDVAAALSDATPPGSRTHLELPLYGASWQEAMRRFFLKYATFRGRASRGEFWWWILTSVVGTSALQTLSSVNADRREPLGGLGFLDELTIVDSWSAVLAVLQLAVSIPSLAVSWRRLHDVDRSGTWTFITFIPILGLIVYVVMTAGRSRPGGARFD
;
A
#
# COMPACT_ATOMS: atom_id res chain seq x y z
N MET A 1 -40.04 2.26 21.71
CA MET A 1 -39.13 2.05 20.56
C MET A 1 -37.97 3.02 20.77
N GLY A 2 -36.82 2.54 21.26
CA GLY A 2 -35.66 3.39 21.53
C GLY A 2 -34.86 3.63 20.24
N ILE A 3 -34.54 4.88 19.94
CA ILE A 3 -33.66 5.22 18.82
C ILE A 3 -32.24 4.90 19.25
N ARG A 4 -31.53 4.05 18.50
CA ARG A 4 -30.10 3.78 18.71
C ARG A 4 -29.31 4.89 18.03
N VAL A 5 -28.62 5.69 18.82
CA VAL A 5 -27.72 6.74 18.34
C VAL A 5 -26.28 6.22 18.43
N PRO A 6 -25.43 6.42 17.42
CA PRO A 6 -24.01 6.09 17.50
C PRO A 6 -23.31 6.91 18.59
N ARG A 7 -22.21 6.39 19.12
CA ARG A 7 -21.35 7.14 20.05
C ARG A 7 -20.65 8.29 19.32
N VAL A 8 -20.25 9.32 20.05
CA VAL A 8 -19.71 10.57 19.48
C VAL A 8 -18.37 10.31 18.76
N GLU A 9 -17.51 9.47 19.31
CA GLU A 9 -16.26 9.05 18.68
C GLU A 9 -16.49 8.30 17.37
N GLY A 10 -17.55 7.49 17.29
CA GLY A 10 -17.95 6.80 16.06
C GLY A 10 -18.50 7.75 14.99
N TYR A 11 -19.24 8.78 15.41
CA TYR A 11 -19.71 9.84 14.52
C TYR A 11 -18.55 10.67 13.97
N ALA A 12 -17.64 11.10 14.84
CA ALA A 12 -16.44 11.85 14.47
C ALA A 12 -15.57 11.06 13.50
N ALA A 13 -15.34 9.77 13.75
CA ALA A 13 -14.60 8.88 12.85
C ALA A 13 -15.23 8.82 11.44
N LEU A 14 -16.56 8.71 11.36
CA LEU A 14 -17.30 8.67 10.11
C LEU A 14 -17.19 10.00 9.34
N LYS A 15 -17.25 11.12 10.06
CA LYS A 15 -17.12 12.47 9.48
C LYS A 15 -15.70 12.79 9.02
N MET A 16 -14.69 12.38 9.78
CA MET A 16 -13.28 12.48 9.35
C MET A 16 -13.06 11.73 8.03
N ARG A 17 -13.61 10.51 7.89
CA ARG A 17 -13.53 9.76 6.63
C ARG A 17 -14.22 10.48 5.48
N ALA A 18 -15.45 10.95 5.68
CA ALA A 18 -16.19 11.68 4.66
C ALA A 18 -15.46 12.96 4.21
N TRP A 19 -14.84 13.66 5.17
CA TRP A 19 -14.06 14.85 4.88
C TRP A 19 -12.79 14.54 4.08
N ILE A 20 -12.08 13.46 4.43
CA ILE A 20 -10.91 13.00 3.66
C ILE A 20 -11.30 12.69 2.21
N ASP A 21 -12.44 12.01 1.99
CA ASP A 21 -12.91 11.65 0.65
C ASP A 21 -13.25 12.89 -0.19
N ARG A 22 -13.71 13.99 0.44
CA ARG A 22 -14.04 15.27 -0.21
C ARG A 22 -12.89 16.30 -0.24
N SER A 23 -11.83 16.07 0.51
CA SER A 23 -10.67 16.98 0.59
C SER A 23 -10.04 17.36 -0.77
N PRO A 24 -10.04 16.51 -1.82
CA PRO A 24 -9.50 16.91 -3.13
C PRO A 24 -10.25 18.07 -3.79
N ASP A 25 -11.53 18.28 -3.43
CA ASP A 25 -12.38 19.32 -3.99
C ASP A 25 -12.41 20.59 -3.10
N HIS A 26 -11.57 20.63 -2.05
CA HIS A 26 -11.52 21.72 -1.05
C HIS A 26 -12.88 21.99 -0.37
N GLU A 27 -13.73 20.96 -0.23
CA GLU A 27 -15.02 21.08 0.44
C GLU A 27 -14.86 20.93 1.97
N GLU A 28 -15.23 21.95 2.73
CA GLU A 28 -15.08 22.00 4.20
C GLU A 28 -16.36 21.64 4.94
N LYS A 29 -17.39 21.16 4.24
CA LYS A 29 -18.73 20.90 4.80
C LYS A 29 -18.71 20.01 6.06
N ASP A 30 -17.82 19.02 6.12
CA ASP A 30 -17.74 18.10 7.26
C ASP A 30 -16.91 18.66 8.44
N ALA A 31 -16.25 19.82 8.28
CA ALA A 31 -15.48 20.46 9.36
C ALA A 31 -16.40 20.93 10.50
N ASP A 32 -17.57 21.48 10.17
CA ASP A 32 -18.58 21.90 11.15
C ASP A 32 -19.10 20.71 11.97
N ASP A 33 -19.23 19.53 11.34
CA ASP A 33 -19.65 18.31 12.02
C ASP A 33 -18.59 17.80 13.02
N LEU A 34 -17.30 17.99 12.72
CA LEU A 34 -16.21 17.66 13.64
C LEU A 34 -16.13 18.65 14.80
N ALA A 35 -16.36 19.94 14.53
CA ALA A 35 -16.48 20.94 15.57
C ALA A 35 -17.66 20.63 16.51
N LEU A 36 -18.79 20.17 15.96
CA LEU A 36 -19.93 19.72 16.75
C LEU A 36 -19.61 18.49 17.60
N ALA A 37 -18.89 17.51 17.05
CA ALA A 37 -18.45 16.34 17.82
C ALA A 37 -17.51 16.71 18.97
N LEU A 38 -16.59 17.65 18.74
CA LEU A 38 -15.73 18.21 19.79
C LEU A 38 -16.54 18.94 20.86
N HIS A 39 -17.53 19.72 20.46
CA HIS A 39 -18.43 20.40 21.38
C HIS A 39 -19.20 19.42 22.27
N TRP A 40 -19.72 18.32 21.73
CA TRP A 40 -20.37 17.28 22.54
C TRP A 40 -19.40 16.61 23.54
N TYR A 41 -18.14 16.39 23.16
CA TYR A 41 -17.11 15.89 24.08
C TYR A 41 -16.80 16.88 25.21
N LEU A 42 -16.80 18.18 24.93
CA LEU A 42 -16.61 19.23 25.93
C LEU A 42 -17.77 19.31 26.93
N GLU A 43 -18.97 18.90 26.53
CA GLU A 43 -20.16 18.90 27.39
C GLU A 43 -20.36 17.59 28.16
N ASP A 44 -19.58 16.54 27.86
CA ASP A 44 -19.69 15.23 28.50
C ASP A 44 -19.01 15.22 29.88
N PRO A 45 -19.76 15.03 30.99
CA PRO A 45 -19.20 15.01 32.34
C PRO A 45 -18.17 13.91 32.58
N ASP A 46 -18.31 12.75 31.92
CA ASP A 46 -17.40 11.63 32.07
C ASP A 46 -16.07 11.93 31.37
N VAL A 47 -16.12 12.58 30.21
CA VAL A 47 -14.93 13.05 29.48
C VAL A 47 -14.23 14.16 30.26
N LEU A 48 -14.97 15.11 30.81
CA LEU A 48 -14.42 16.15 31.67
C LEU A 48 -13.70 15.54 32.88
N THR A 49 -14.30 14.54 33.52
CA THR A 49 -13.68 13.83 34.65
C THR A 49 -12.39 13.12 34.22
N ARG A 50 -12.41 12.38 33.10
CA ARG A 50 -11.20 11.75 32.53
C ARG A 50 -10.09 12.75 32.23
N ALA A 51 -10.44 13.92 31.69
CA ALA A 51 -9.47 14.98 31.39
C ALA A 51 -8.77 15.49 32.67
N TRP A 52 -9.50 15.61 33.78
CA TRP A 52 -8.92 15.98 35.08
C TRP A 52 -8.09 14.88 35.73
N GLU A 53 -8.38 13.61 35.43
CA GLU A 53 -7.61 12.46 35.90
C GLU A 53 -6.28 12.28 35.12
N GLU A 54 -6.21 12.72 33.87
CA GLU A 54 -5.00 12.70 33.02
C GLU A 54 -4.07 13.91 33.30
N GLY A 55 -3.64 14.06 34.56
CA GLY A 55 -2.83 15.20 35.03
C GLY A 55 -1.56 15.48 34.23
N GLU A 56 -0.89 14.45 33.70
CA GLU A 56 0.29 14.60 32.84
C GLU A 56 0.00 15.37 31.55
N ARG A 57 -1.15 15.14 30.91
CA ARG A 57 -1.53 15.84 29.67
C ARG A 57 -2.03 17.25 29.92
N LEU A 58 -2.62 17.50 31.10
CA LEU A 58 -2.96 18.85 31.52
C LEU A 58 -1.71 19.71 31.73
N ASP A 59 -0.66 19.13 32.32
CA ASP A 59 0.63 19.81 32.47
C ASP A 59 1.28 20.09 31.09
N GLU A 60 1.23 19.12 30.16
CA GLU A 60 1.70 19.31 28.78
C GLU A 60 0.91 20.38 28.01
N ALA A 61 -0.39 20.52 28.30
CA ALA A 61 -1.28 21.48 27.69
C ALA A 61 -1.31 22.86 28.40
N ASP A 62 -0.41 23.11 29.36
CA ASP A 62 -0.36 24.35 30.16
C ASP A 62 -1.72 24.67 30.84
N GLY A 63 -2.44 23.63 31.25
CA GLY A 63 -3.77 23.73 31.85
C GLY A 63 -4.93 23.99 30.89
N ASP A 64 -4.72 23.95 29.56
CA ASP A 64 -5.80 24.07 28.59
C ASP A 64 -6.61 22.77 28.48
N VAL A 65 -7.69 22.71 29.24
CA VAL A 65 -8.64 21.60 29.27
C VAL A 65 -9.26 21.33 27.89
N THR A 66 -9.46 22.37 27.07
CA THR A 66 -10.05 22.20 25.72
C THR A 66 -9.11 21.40 24.83
N LEU A 67 -7.81 21.68 24.93
CA LEU A 67 -6.77 21.00 24.17
C LEU A 67 -6.62 19.54 24.63
N VAL A 68 -6.69 19.29 25.94
CA VAL A 68 -6.73 17.92 26.49
C VAL A 68 -7.95 17.17 25.98
N ILE A 69 -9.14 17.75 26.01
CA ILE A 69 -10.37 17.10 25.52
C ILE A 69 -10.33 16.85 24.01
N ALA A 70 -9.82 17.79 23.22
CA ALA A 70 -9.61 17.57 21.78
C ALA A 70 -8.67 16.39 21.53
N SER A 71 -7.62 16.27 22.34
CA SER A 71 -6.68 15.16 22.26
C SER A 71 -7.28 13.82 22.73
N LEU A 72 -8.18 13.83 23.71
CA LEU A 72 -8.97 12.66 24.14
C LEU A 72 -9.92 12.19 23.05
N LEU A 73 -10.65 13.11 22.41
CA LEU A 73 -11.48 12.80 21.24
C LEU A 73 -10.64 12.17 20.14
N GLY A 74 -9.44 12.69 19.86
CA GLY A 74 -8.51 12.11 18.90
C GLY A 74 -8.11 10.67 19.26
N SER A 75 -7.76 10.42 20.52
CA SER A 75 -7.41 9.08 21.02
C SER A 75 -8.59 8.10 20.94
N ASP A 76 -9.78 8.52 21.34
CA ASP A 76 -10.99 7.68 21.33
C ASP A 76 -11.46 7.40 19.89
N VAL A 77 -11.35 8.36 18.97
CA VAL A 77 -11.56 8.16 17.53
C VAL A 77 -10.56 7.15 16.97
N ALA A 78 -9.27 7.28 17.33
CA ALA A 78 -8.24 6.32 16.91
C ALA A 78 -8.54 4.92 17.44
N ALA A 79 -8.95 4.80 18.71
CA ALA A 79 -9.36 3.55 19.33
C ALA A 79 -10.58 2.94 18.63
N ALA A 80 -11.60 3.76 18.33
CA ALA A 80 -12.79 3.34 17.61
C ALA A 80 -12.46 2.86 16.18
N LEU A 81 -11.52 3.51 15.50
CA LEU A 81 -11.02 3.08 14.19
C LEU A 81 -10.18 1.81 14.27
N SER A 82 -9.37 1.63 15.32
CA SER A 82 -8.59 0.42 15.53
C SER A 82 -9.45 -0.78 15.95
N ASP A 83 -10.47 -0.57 16.77
CA ASP A 83 -11.42 -1.62 17.17
C ASP A 83 -12.41 -1.96 16.05
N ALA A 84 -12.77 -0.99 15.21
CA ALA A 84 -13.50 -1.20 13.97
C ALA A 84 -12.64 -1.83 12.86
N THR A 85 -11.33 -1.99 13.08
CA THR A 85 -10.45 -2.79 12.24
C THR A 85 -10.49 -4.21 12.79
N PRO A 86 -11.37 -5.12 12.31
CA PRO A 86 -11.30 -6.50 12.75
C PRO A 86 -9.87 -7.01 12.56
N PRO A 87 -9.31 -7.82 13.48
CA PRO A 87 -8.02 -8.46 13.25
C PRO A 87 -8.13 -9.30 11.96
N GLY A 88 -7.61 -8.74 10.87
CA GLY A 88 -7.84 -9.26 9.53
C GLY A 88 -8.95 -8.57 8.72
N SER A 89 -9.21 -7.26 8.88
CA SER A 89 -9.83 -6.42 7.84
C SER A 89 -8.88 -6.31 6.65
N ARG A 90 -8.62 -7.47 6.03
CA ARG A 90 -7.90 -7.58 4.78
C ARG A 90 -8.68 -6.69 3.84
N THR A 91 -8.13 -5.54 3.47
CA THR A 91 -8.63 -4.78 2.33
C THR A 91 -8.95 -5.82 1.27
N HIS A 92 -10.18 -5.81 0.73
CA HIS A 92 -10.58 -6.76 -0.30
C HIS A 92 -9.43 -6.88 -1.31
N LEU A 93 -9.12 -8.11 -1.76
CA LEU A 93 -7.96 -8.34 -2.61
C LEU A 93 -7.87 -7.29 -3.70
N GLU A 94 -9.00 -6.90 -4.31
CA GLU A 94 -9.13 -5.87 -5.34
C GLU A 94 -8.59 -4.47 -4.96
N LEU A 95 -8.77 -4.02 -3.71
CA LEU A 95 -8.36 -2.71 -3.24
C LEU A 95 -6.85 -2.62 -2.91
N PRO A 96 -6.20 -1.46 -3.08
CA PRO A 96 -4.79 -1.27 -2.74
C PRO A 96 -4.56 -1.31 -1.22
N LEU A 97 -3.55 -2.07 -0.76
CA LEU A 97 -3.14 -2.09 0.64
C LEU A 97 -2.06 -1.05 0.92
N TYR A 98 -2.45 0.09 1.49
CA TYR A 98 -1.50 1.10 1.97
C TYR A 98 -0.78 0.60 3.23
N GLY A 99 0.51 0.91 3.37
CA GLY A 99 1.31 0.46 4.52
C GLY A 99 1.61 -1.04 4.55
N ALA A 100 1.47 -1.75 3.42
CA ALA A 100 1.72 -3.18 3.33
C ALA A 100 3.11 -3.57 3.89
N SER A 101 3.13 -4.57 4.77
CA SER A 101 4.36 -5.26 5.16
C SER A 101 4.91 -6.09 3.99
N TRP A 102 6.19 -6.49 4.09
CA TRP A 102 6.82 -7.34 3.08
C TRP A 102 6.03 -8.64 2.84
N GLN A 103 5.58 -9.31 3.90
CA GLN A 103 4.85 -10.58 3.83
C GLN A 103 3.52 -10.43 3.10
N GLU A 104 2.79 -9.34 3.38
CA GLU A 104 1.52 -9.04 2.73
C GLU A 104 1.70 -8.69 1.26
N ALA A 105 2.76 -7.94 0.92
CA ALA A 105 3.09 -7.62 -0.46
C ALA A 105 3.39 -8.90 -1.26
N MET A 106 4.20 -9.82 -0.72
CA MET A 106 4.49 -11.10 -1.37
C MET A 106 3.25 -11.97 -1.52
N ARG A 107 2.42 -12.07 -0.48
CA ARG A 107 1.15 -12.80 -0.54
C ARG A 107 0.25 -12.24 -1.64
N ARG A 108 0.09 -10.92 -1.72
CA ARG A 108 -0.72 -10.25 -2.75
C ARG A 108 -0.13 -10.39 -4.14
N PHE A 109 1.20 -10.38 -4.27
CA PHE A 109 1.90 -10.61 -5.53
C PHE A 109 1.54 -11.96 -6.14
N PHE A 110 1.63 -13.04 -5.37
CA PHE A 110 1.27 -14.38 -5.85
C PHE A 110 -0.25 -14.62 -5.96
N LEU A 111 -1.08 -13.99 -5.11
CA LEU A 111 -2.53 -14.10 -5.24
C LEU A 111 -3.09 -13.35 -6.46
N LYS A 112 -2.48 -12.22 -6.84
CA LYS A 112 -2.86 -11.42 -8.02
C LYS A 112 -1.96 -11.71 -9.22
N TYR A 113 -1.65 -12.99 -9.44
CA TYR A 113 -0.60 -13.43 -10.35
C TYR A 113 -0.76 -12.91 -11.79
N ALA A 114 -1.97 -12.96 -12.35
CA ALA A 114 -2.27 -12.47 -13.70
C ALA A 114 -3.43 -11.45 -13.68
N THR A 115 -3.57 -10.71 -12.58
CA THR A 115 -4.66 -9.75 -12.40
C THR A 115 -4.20 -8.34 -12.77
N PHE A 116 -4.62 -7.88 -13.95
CA PHE A 116 -4.31 -6.54 -14.47
C PHE A 116 -5.37 -5.48 -14.11
N ARG A 117 -6.41 -5.87 -13.38
CA ARG A 117 -7.47 -4.97 -12.86
C ARG A 117 -7.15 -4.50 -11.45
N GLY A 118 -7.75 -3.38 -11.05
CA GLY A 118 -7.55 -2.75 -9.76
C GLY A 118 -6.23 -2.00 -9.64
N ARG A 119 -5.88 -1.69 -8.39
CA ARG A 119 -4.74 -0.86 -8.03
C ARG A 119 -3.71 -1.59 -7.18
N ALA A 120 -2.52 -1.02 -7.13
CA ALA A 120 -1.45 -1.44 -6.23
C ALA A 120 -0.87 -0.21 -5.54
N SER A 121 -0.76 -0.28 -4.21
CA SER A 121 -0.16 0.79 -3.42
C SER A 121 1.35 0.88 -3.68
N ARG A 122 1.96 1.98 -3.23
CA ARG A 122 3.43 2.13 -3.26
C ARG A 122 4.14 1.01 -2.51
N GLY A 123 3.63 0.61 -1.35
CA GLY A 123 4.22 -0.45 -0.53
C GLY A 123 4.19 -1.80 -1.24
N GLU A 124 3.04 -2.19 -1.81
CA GLU A 124 2.90 -3.44 -2.57
C GLU A 124 3.90 -3.52 -3.73
N PHE A 125 4.05 -2.42 -4.48
CA PHE A 125 4.93 -2.37 -5.64
C PHE A 125 6.41 -2.37 -5.25
N TRP A 126 6.84 -1.48 -4.34
CA TRP A 126 8.25 -1.32 -4.00
C TRP A 126 8.82 -2.51 -3.23
N TRP A 127 8.01 -3.19 -2.40
CA TRP A 127 8.45 -4.44 -1.77
C TRP A 127 8.70 -5.55 -2.79
N TRP A 128 7.87 -5.63 -3.84
CA TRP A 128 8.13 -6.52 -4.96
C TRP A 128 9.43 -6.17 -5.67
N ILE A 129 9.60 -4.92 -6.11
CA ILE A 129 10.81 -4.46 -6.80
C ILE A 129 12.07 -4.75 -5.98
N LEU A 130 12.07 -4.46 -4.68
CA LEU A 130 13.19 -4.75 -3.79
C LEU A 130 13.48 -6.26 -3.73
N THR A 131 12.43 -7.08 -3.57
CA THR A 131 12.56 -8.54 -3.53
C THR A 131 13.11 -9.08 -4.86
N SER A 132 12.66 -8.55 -6.00
CA SER A 132 13.19 -8.92 -7.32
C SER A 132 14.65 -8.56 -7.49
N VAL A 133 15.05 -7.35 -7.09
CA VAL A 133 16.44 -6.89 -7.19
C VAL A 133 17.37 -7.75 -6.32
N VAL A 134 16.98 -8.01 -5.07
CA VAL A 134 17.75 -8.86 -4.16
C VAL A 134 17.80 -10.30 -4.66
N GLY A 135 16.64 -10.86 -5.05
CA GLY A 135 16.54 -12.23 -5.54
C GLY A 135 17.34 -12.46 -6.82
N THR A 136 17.26 -11.55 -7.79
CA THR A 136 18.04 -11.64 -9.04
C THR A 136 19.54 -11.46 -8.80
N SER A 137 19.96 -10.54 -7.92
CA SER A 137 21.37 -10.36 -7.56
C SER A 137 21.96 -11.60 -6.87
N ALA A 138 21.19 -12.21 -5.96
CA ALA A 138 21.56 -13.45 -5.30
C ALA A 138 21.68 -14.61 -6.30
N LEU A 139 20.73 -14.76 -7.22
CA LEU A 139 20.75 -15.79 -8.26
C LEU A 139 21.93 -15.61 -9.22
N GLN A 140 22.28 -14.38 -9.59
CA GLN A 140 23.45 -14.10 -10.44
C GLN A 140 24.76 -14.46 -9.74
N THR A 141 24.90 -14.13 -8.45
CA THR A 141 26.08 -14.48 -7.66
C THR A 141 26.21 -16.00 -7.50
N LEU A 142 25.09 -16.68 -7.23
CA LEU A 142 25.06 -18.14 -7.14
C LEU A 142 25.40 -18.78 -8.50
N SER A 143 24.93 -18.17 -9.58
CA SER A 143 25.30 -18.56 -10.94
C SER A 143 26.81 -18.48 -11.11
N SER A 144 27.44 -17.33 -10.84
CA SER A 144 28.89 -17.17 -11.03
C SER A 144 29.73 -18.14 -10.22
N VAL A 145 29.31 -18.46 -8.98
CA VAL A 145 30.03 -19.42 -8.12
C VAL A 145 29.96 -20.85 -8.66
N ASN A 146 28.88 -21.22 -9.34
CA ASN A 146 28.71 -22.55 -9.90
C ASN A 146 29.17 -22.66 -11.35
N ALA A 147 29.83 -21.63 -11.92
CA ALA A 147 30.22 -21.58 -13.33
C ALA A 147 31.03 -22.80 -13.78
N ASP A 148 32.00 -23.24 -12.97
CA ASP A 148 32.87 -24.38 -13.30
C ASP A 148 32.18 -25.74 -13.23
N ARG A 149 30.96 -25.81 -12.67
CA ARG A 149 30.18 -27.04 -12.49
C ARG A 149 29.01 -27.14 -13.47
N ARG A 150 28.91 -26.22 -14.43
CA ARG A 150 27.78 -26.17 -15.35
C ARG A 150 28.06 -27.07 -16.55
N GLU A 151 27.30 -28.16 -16.62
CA GLU A 151 27.30 -29.00 -17.80
C GLU A 151 26.40 -28.36 -18.89
N PRO A 152 26.89 -28.25 -20.14
CA PRO A 152 26.08 -27.81 -21.25
C PRO A 152 24.90 -28.77 -21.42
N LEU A 153 23.70 -28.23 -21.61
CA LEU A 153 22.53 -29.02 -21.88
C LEU A 153 22.65 -29.49 -23.34
N GLY A 154 23.35 -30.60 -23.58
CA GLY A 154 23.65 -31.09 -24.93
C GLY A 154 22.43 -31.02 -25.85
N GLY A 155 22.54 -30.25 -26.93
CA GLY A 155 21.46 -29.92 -27.84
C GLY A 155 21.87 -30.15 -29.29
N LEU A 156 20.92 -30.59 -30.11
CA LEU A 156 21.04 -30.89 -31.56
C LEU A 156 22.29 -30.28 -32.22
N GLY A 157 23.32 -31.11 -32.46
CA GLY A 157 24.72 -30.73 -32.71
C GLY A 157 25.05 -29.81 -33.90
N PHE A 158 24.06 -29.19 -34.53
CA PHE A 158 24.21 -28.07 -35.46
C PHE A 158 23.97 -26.69 -34.81
N LEU A 159 23.49 -26.62 -33.56
CA LEU A 159 23.28 -25.37 -32.81
C LEU A 159 24.27 -25.17 -31.64
N ASP A 160 25.12 -26.16 -31.34
CA ASP A 160 26.06 -26.12 -30.19
C ASP A 160 27.01 -24.90 -30.22
N GLU A 161 27.33 -24.37 -31.40
CA GLU A 161 28.16 -23.17 -31.55
C GLU A 161 27.37 -21.85 -31.33
N LEU A 162 26.03 -21.90 -31.30
CA LEU A 162 25.13 -20.76 -31.14
C LEU A 162 24.39 -20.72 -29.80
N THR A 163 24.29 -21.84 -29.07
CA THR A 163 23.51 -21.93 -27.81
C THR A 163 24.37 -22.26 -26.60
N ILE A 164 24.81 -21.22 -25.88
CA ILE A 164 25.38 -21.34 -24.53
C ILE A 164 24.23 -21.52 -23.53
N VAL A 165 23.49 -22.63 -23.62
CA VAL A 165 22.41 -22.95 -22.69
C VAL A 165 22.87 -24.12 -21.81
N ASP A 166 23.26 -23.78 -20.59
CA ASP A 166 23.56 -24.76 -19.55
C ASP A 166 22.30 -25.09 -18.73
N SER A 167 22.27 -26.26 -18.09
CA SER A 167 21.10 -26.71 -17.29
C SER A 167 20.66 -25.70 -16.24
N TRP A 168 21.61 -24.96 -15.67
CA TRP A 168 21.36 -23.98 -14.63
C TRP A 168 20.71 -22.70 -15.21
N SER A 169 21.17 -22.23 -16.36
CA SER A 169 20.61 -21.11 -17.11
C SER A 169 19.18 -21.39 -17.56
N ALA A 170 18.86 -22.63 -17.93
CA ALA A 170 17.51 -23.05 -18.28
C ALA A 170 16.55 -22.95 -17.09
N VAL A 171 16.97 -23.40 -15.90
CA VAL A 171 16.17 -23.26 -14.66
C VAL A 171 15.92 -21.79 -14.34
N LEU A 172 16.95 -20.95 -14.42
CA LEU A 172 16.81 -19.51 -14.19
C LEU A 172 15.86 -18.86 -15.19
N ALA A 173 15.93 -19.24 -16.47
CA ALA A 173 15.03 -18.72 -17.50
C ALA A 173 13.56 -19.06 -17.21
N VAL A 174 13.27 -20.29 -16.76
CA VAL A 174 11.92 -20.70 -16.36
C VAL A 174 11.42 -19.89 -15.16
N LEU A 175 12.27 -19.70 -14.13
CA LEU A 175 11.91 -18.90 -12.96
C LEU A 175 11.64 -17.43 -13.31
N GLN A 176 12.48 -16.84 -14.17
CA GLN A 176 12.30 -15.47 -14.68
C GLN A 176 10.97 -15.35 -15.43
N LEU A 177 10.65 -16.30 -16.30
CA LEU A 177 9.40 -16.30 -17.06
C LEU A 177 8.19 -16.45 -16.13
N ALA A 178 8.25 -17.35 -15.15
CA ALA A 178 7.20 -17.54 -14.15
C ALA A 178 6.94 -16.28 -13.32
N VAL A 179 7.93 -15.43 -13.12
CA VAL A 179 7.79 -14.19 -12.33
C VAL A 179 7.48 -12.96 -13.21
N SER A 180 7.71 -13.05 -14.52
CA SER A 180 7.50 -11.95 -15.47
C SER A 180 6.04 -11.51 -15.55
N ILE A 181 5.10 -12.46 -15.61
CA ILE A 181 3.66 -12.17 -15.67
C ILE A 181 3.17 -11.39 -14.44
N PRO A 182 3.39 -11.86 -13.19
CA PRO A 182 2.96 -11.11 -12.01
C PRO A 182 3.72 -9.78 -11.82
N SER A 183 4.98 -9.70 -12.28
CA SER A 183 5.73 -8.43 -12.31
C SER A 183 5.07 -7.39 -13.21
N LEU A 184 4.61 -7.80 -14.39
CA LEU A 184 3.83 -6.95 -15.28
C LEU A 184 2.48 -6.60 -14.65
N ALA A 185 1.79 -7.55 -14.03
CA ALA A 185 0.50 -7.32 -13.40
C ALA A 185 0.58 -6.28 -12.26
N VAL A 186 1.57 -6.37 -11.36
CA VAL A 186 1.74 -5.37 -10.29
C VAL A 186 2.17 -4.00 -10.82
N SER A 187 2.99 -3.97 -11.87
CA SER A 187 3.38 -2.73 -12.56
C SER A 187 2.19 -2.03 -13.19
N TRP A 188 1.32 -2.80 -13.85
CA TRP A 188 0.10 -2.32 -14.48
C TRP A 188 -0.85 -1.70 -13.44
N ARG A 189 -1.10 -2.41 -12.34
CA ARG A 189 -1.93 -1.94 -11.22
C ARG A 189 -1.34 -0.72 -10.52
N ARG A 190 0.00 -0.63 -10.44
CA ARG A 190 0.67 0.53 -9.85
C ARG A 190 0.45 1.79 -10.68
N LEU A 191 0.46 1.67 -12.01
CA LEU A 191 0.18 2.78 -12.91
C LEU A 191 -1.29 3.23 -12.83
N HIS A 192 -2.22 2.31 -12.69
CA HIS A 192 -3.63 2.65 -12.41
C HIS A 192 -3.79 3.49 -11.14
N ASP A 193 -3.02 3.17 -10.08
CA ASP A 193 -3.06 3.90 -8.82
C ASP A 193 -2.60 5.37 -8.92
N VAL A 194 -1.73 5.68 -9.88
CA VAL A 194 -1.30 7.06 -10.19
C VAL A 194 -2.08 7.69 -11.34
N ASP A 195 -3.26 7.14 -11.64
CA ASP A 195 -4.17 7.58 -12.70
C ASP A 195 -3.55 7.56 -14.11
N ARG A 196 -2.81 6.49 -14.41
CA ARG A 196 -2.17 6.26 -15.73
C ARG A 196 -2.59 4.90 -16.26
N SER A 197 -2.66 4.77 -17.59
CA SER A 197 -2.89 3.47 -18.21
C SER A 197 -1.73 2.51 -17.92
N GLY A 198 -2.03 1.24 -17.65
CA GLY A 198 -0.98 0.25 -17.39
C GLY A 198 -0.04 -0.02 -18.58
N THR A 199 -0.43 0.39 -19.78
CA THR A 199 0.41 0.36 -21.00
C THR A 199 1.69 1.19 -20.88
N TRP A 200 1.73 2.18 -19.98
CA TRP A 200 2.96 2.93 -19.69
C TRP A 200 4.08 2.04 -19.14
N THR A 201 3.79 0.81 -18.69
CA THR A 201 4.83 -0.16 -18.30
C THR A 201 5.83 -0.42 -19.44
N PHE A 202 5.39 -0.40 -20.70
CA PHE A 202 6.23 -0.69 -21.86
C PHE A 202 7.24 0.41 -22.19
N ILE A 203 7.17 1.58 -21.54
CA ILE A 203 8.21 2.61 -21.68
C ILE A 203 9.58 2.09 -21.19
N THR A 204 9.59 1.06 -20.33
CA THR A 204 10.81 0.39 -19.85
C THR A 204 11.63 -0.25 -20.97
N PHE A 205 11.07 -0.48 -22.16
CA PHE A 205 11.83 -0.92 -23.35
C PHE A 205 12.75 0.16 -23.92
N ILE A 206 12.56 1.43 -23.55
CA ILE A 206 13.50 2.51 -23.86
C ILE A 206 14.55 2.54 -22.74
N PRO A 207 15.81 2.16 -23.02
CA PRO A 207 16.83 2.07 -21.98
C PRO A 207 17.10 3.45 -21.37
N ILE A 208 17.44 3.45 -20.08
CA ILE A 208 17.79 4.63 -19.27
C ILE A 208 16.63 5.63 -19.14
N LEU A 209 16.25 6.34 -20.19
CA LEU A 209 15.20 7.37 -20.17
C LEU A 209 13.83 6.77 -19.82
N GLY A 210 13.46 5.66 -20.46
CA GLY A 210 12.20 4.99 -20.18
C GLY A 210 12.14 4.47 -18.74
N LEU A 211 13.25 3.89 -18.25
CA LEU A 211 13.36 3.45 -16.86
C LEU A 211 13.20 4.61 -15.87
N ILE A 212 13.88 5.74 -16.10
CA ILE A 212 13.77 6.93 -15.24
C ILE A 212 12.32 7.42 -15.20
N VAL A 213 11.68 7.58 -16.36
CA VAL A 213 10.27 8.03 -16.43
C VAL A 213 9.35 7.04 -15.70
N TYR A 214 9.54 5.74 -15.92
CA TYR A 214 8.75 4.70 -15.27
C TYR A 214 8.92 4.71 -13.75
N VAL A 215 10.14 4.86 -13.24
CA VAL A 215 10.42 4.97 -11.81
C VAL A 215 9.77 6.21 -11.22
N VAL A 216 9.86 7.37 -11.89
CA VAL A 216 9.20 8.60 -11.44
C VAL A 216 7.68 8.42 -11.36
N MET A 217 7.07 7.79 -12.37
CA MET A 217 5.64 7.52 -12.39
C MET A 217 5.22 6.58 -11.24
N THR A 218 5.94 5.47 -11.04
CA THR A 218 5.61 4.48 -10.02
C THR A 218 5.98 4.93 -8.59
N ALA A 219 6.91 5.88 -8.44
CA ALA A 219 7.22 6.54 -7.16
C ALA A 219 6.17 7.60 -6.75
N GLY A 220 5.34 8.09 -7.68
CA GLY A 220 4.34 9.12 -7.43
C GLY A 220 3.33 8.78 -6.33
N ARG A 221 2.64 9.78 -5.79
CA ARG A 221 1.54 9.55 -4.83
C ARG A 221 0.31 8.99 -5.56
N SER A 222 -0.49 8.20 -4.86
CA SER A 222 -1.79 7.72 -5.34
C SER A 222 -2.71 8.89 -5.67
N ARG A 223 -3.52 8.76 -6.74
CA ARG A 223 -4.44 9.82 -7.19
C ARG A 223 -5.90 9.35 -7.08
N PRO A 224 -6.84 10.22 -6.67
CA PRO A 224 -8.27 9.86 -6.59
C PRO A 224 -8.83 9.33 -7.91
N GLY A 225 -8.41 9.89 -9.05
CA GLY A 225 -8.80 9.45 -10.40
C GLY A 225 -8.47 7.98 -10.71
N GLY A 226 -7.54 7.37 -9.98
CA GLY A 226 -7.22 5.94 -10.13
C GLY A 226 -8.36 5.01 -9.75
N ALA A 227 -9.36 5.46 -8.97
CA ALA A 227 -10.50 4.65 -8.56
C ALA A 227 -11.34 4.12 -9.74
N ARG A 228 -11.25 4.73 -10.92
CA ARG A 228 -11.93 4.25 -12.14
C ARG A 228 -11.43 2.90 -12.67
N PHE A 229 -10.28 2.44 -12.18
CA PHE A 229 -9.63 1.19 -12.60
C PHE A 229 -9.92 0.01 -11.65
N ASP A 230 -10.70 0.24 -10.59
CA ASP A 230 -11.15 -0.78 -9.65
C ASP A 230 -12.18 -1.73 -10.30
#